data_AF-A0A8S3GLH5-F1
#
_entry.id   AF-A0A8S3GLH5-F1
#
_cell.length_a   1.000
_cell.length_b   1.000
_cell.length_c   1.000
_cell.angle_alpha   90.00
_cell.angle_beta   90.00
_cell.angle_gamma   90.00
#
_symmetry.space_group_name_H-M   'P 1'
#
loop_
_entity.id
_entity.type
_entity.pdbx_description
1 polymer ?
#
loop_
_entity_poly.entity_id
_entity_poly.type
_entity_poly.pdbx_seq_one_letter_code
_entity_poly.pdbx_strand_id
1 'polypeptide(L)'
;IANSLDFTDRLLPRLQLKPEHKPYLLRFSPYNREQMLSIVNDRLGSIELFDRNALMLCASKVASTTGDLRTVFDVCRQSMELATDSPAKANVSVTQMMEVFTISTQNTNSSDHIQTKSLPTFEKLLLCSLIVCMRANKKRVCTRAKVSYISPYFRFFI
;
A
#
# COMPACT_ATOMS: atom_id res chain seq x y z
N ILE A 1 9.20 13.77 -18.17
CA ILE A 1 8.84 13.53 -16.75
C ILE A 1 9.04 12.04 -16.50
N ALA A 2 9.74 11.66 -15.43
CA ALA A 2 10.01 10.26 -15.09
C ALA A 2 9.96 10.07 -13.58
N ASN A 3 9.57 8.87 -13.12
CA ASN A 3 9.52 8.54 -11.69
C ASN A 3 10.90 8.08 -11.15
N SER A 4 11.79 7.61 -12.03
CA SER A 4 13.14 7.20 -11.66
C SER A 4 14.06 8.41 -11.56
N LEU A 5 14.74 8.57 -10.42
CA LEU A 5 15.68 9.67 -10.17
C LEU A 5 16.94 9.60 -11.05
N ASP A 6 17.29 8.40 -11.51
CA ASP A 6 18.46 8.04 -12.31
C ASP A 6 18.11 7.73 -13.78
N PHE A 7 16.91 8.12 -14.23
CA PHE A 7 16.40 7.82 -15.58
C PHE A 7 17.41 8.22 -16.67
N THR A 8 17.95 9.44 -16.58
CA THR A 8 18.92 9.97 -17.55
C THR A 8 20.25 9.24 -17.52
N ASP A 9 20.65 8.74 -16.35
CA ASP A 9 21.95 8.09 -16.14
C ASP A 9 21.94 6.67 -16.68
N ARG A 10 20.83 5.95 -16.44
CA ARG A 10 20.69 4.55 -16.83
C ARG A 10 20.29 4.37 -18.29
N LEU A 11 19.39 5.21 -18.80
CA LEU A 11 18.78 5.01 -20.12
C LEU A 11 19.35 5.93 -21.20
N LEU A 12 19.94 7.06 -20.81
CA LEU A 12 20.44 8.07 -21.75
C LEU A 12 21.90 8.48 -21.47
N PRO A 13 22.84 7.53 -21.30
CA PRO A 13 24.23 7.84 -20.95
C PRO A 13 24.92 8.72 -22.01
N ARG A 14 24.48 8.64 -23.28
CA ARG A 14 25.03 9.45 -24.38
C ARG A 14 24.78 10.95 -24.20
N LEU A 15 23.70 11.35 -23.53
CA LEU A 15 23.41 12.76 -23.24
C LEU A 15 24.40 13.37 -22.23
N GLN A 16 25.14 12.54 -21.49
CA GLN A 16 26.10 12.98 -20.48
C GLN A 16 27.49 13.23 -21.04
N LEU A 17 27.76 12.80 -22.28
CA LEU A 17 29.08 12.88 -22.91
C LEU A 17 29.51 14.32 -23.20
N LYS A 18 28.54 15.22 -23.45
CA LYS A 18 28.79 16.63 -23.75
C LYS A 18 27.98 17.50 -22.80
N PRO A 19 28.58 18.53 -22.17
CA PRO A 19 27.88 19.44 -21.26
C PRO A 19 26.65 20.09 -21.91
N GLU A 20 26.75 20.39 -23.21
CA GLU A 20 25.72 21.05 -24.03
C GLU A 20 24.42 20.24 -24.16
N HIS A 21 24.51 18.91 -24.04
CA HIS A 21 23.38 18.00 -24.20
C HIS A 21 22.85 17.48 -22.86
N LYS A 22 23.47 17.89 -21.74
CA LYS A 22 23.07 17.45 -20.41
C LYS A 22 21.76 18.16 -20.02
N PRO A 23 20.67 17.41 -19.77
CA PRO A 23 19.39 18.02 -19.41
C PRO A 23 19.47 18.66 -18.02
N TYR A 24 18.72 19.74 -17.82
CA TYR A 24 18.48 20.30 -16.50
C TYR A 24 17.55 19.39 -15.70
N LEU A 25 18.04 18.87 -14.57
CA LEU A 25 17.29 17.93 -13.74
C LEU A 25 16.52 18.70 -12.65
N LEU A 26 15.20 18.81 -12.83
CA LEU A 26 14.29 19.33 -11.80
C LEU A 26 13.68 18.15 -11.04
N ARG A 27 13.98 18.05 -9.74
CA ARG A 27 13.44 17.01 -8.85
C ARG A 27 12.26 17.57 -8.06
N PHE A 28 11.15 16.85 -8.08
CA PHE A 28 10.00 17.13 -7.22
C PHE A 28 10.10 16.24 -5.98
N SER A 29 10.49 16.83 -4.85
CA SER A 29 10.51 16.12 -3.57
C SER A 29 9.08 15.74 -3.16
N PRO A 30 8.91 14.62 -2.43
CA PRO A 30 7.61 14.28 -1.85
C PRO A 30 7.09 15.41 -0.95
N TYR A 31 5.77 15.52 -0.82
CA TYR A 31 5.16 16.58 -0.03
C TYR A 31 5.49 16.40 1.46
N ASN A 32 5.77 17.51 2.13
CA ASN A 32 5.88 17.52 3.59
C ASN A 32 4.49 17.66 4.24
N ARG A 33 4.43 17.45 5.56
CA ARG A 33 3.18 17.52 6.33
C ARG A 33 2.49 18.87 6.21
N GLU A 34 3.23 19.99 6.27
CA GLU A 34 2.63 21.33 6.18
C GLU A 34 2.03 21.60 4.80
N GLN A 35 2.74 21.22 3.74
CA GLN A 35 2.29 21.33 2.35
C GLN A 35 1.04 20.49 2.12
N MET A 36 1.03 19.23 2.59
CA MET A 36 -0.15 18.39 2.50
C MET A 36 -1.35 19.02 3.20
N LEU A 37 -1.17 19.51 4.43
CA LEU A 37 -2.25 20.14 5.18
C LEU A 37 -2.76 21.41 4.52
N SER A 38 -1.86 22.25 4.00
CA SER A 38 -2.25 23.45 3.26
C SER A 38 -3.11 23.08 2.06
N ILE A 39 -2.65 22.14 1.23
CA ILE A 39 -3.37 21.76 0.01
C ILE A 39 -4.72 21.10 0.33
N VAL A 40 -4.75 20.24 1.35
CA VAL A 40 -5.99 19.58 1.78
C VAL A 40 -6.99 20.61 2.32
N ASN A 41 -6.55 21.55 3.16
CA ASN A 41 -7.42 22.61 3.67
C ASN A 41 -7.87 23.57 2.56
N ASP A 42 -7.02 23.90 1.59
CA ASP A 42 -7.41 24.75 0.47
C ASP A 42 -8.46 24.09 -0.43
N ARG A 43 -8.51 22.75 -0.46
CA ARG A 43 -9.45 21.98 -1.30
C ARG A 43 -10.71 21.55 -0.55
N LEU A 44 -10.62 21.26 0.74
CA LEU A 44 -11.71 20.72 1.56
C LEU A 44 -12.19 21.67 2.67
N GLY A 45 -11.46 22.75 2.97
CA GLY A 45 -11.71 23.61 4.13
C GLY A 45 -13.00 24.42 4.09
N SER A 46 -13.67 24.52 2.94
CA SER A 46 -15.04 25.05 2.85
C SER A 46 -16.10 24.08 3.36
N ILE A 47 -15.72 22.83 3.63
CA ILE A 47 -16.61 21.72 3.93
C ILE A 47 -16.23 21.17 5.32
N GLU A 48 -17.06 21.43 6.34
CA GLU A 48 -16.85 20.96 7.72
C GLU A 48 -17.13 19.46 7.92
N LEU A 49 -16.73 18.60 6.98
CA LEU A 49 -16.95 17.15 7.04
C LEU A 49 -15.89 16.39 7.85
N PHE A 50 -14.76 17.01 8.16
CA PHE A 50 -13.64 16.33 8.82
C PHE A 50 -13.23 17.04 10.10
N ASP A 51 -12.92 16.27 11.14
CA ASP A 51 -12.19 16.80 12.28
C ASP A 51 -10.79 17.27 11.82
N ARG A 52 -10.42 18.50 12.21
CA ARG A 52 -9.10 19.09 11.91
C ARG A 52 -7.96 18.20 12.41
N ASN A 53 -8.15 17.54 13.56
CA ASN A 53 -7.17 16.62 14.11
C ASN A 53 -7.04 15.35 13.25
N ALA A 54 -8.14 14.88 12.64
CA ALA A 54 -8.12 13.72 11.76
C ALA A 54 -7.31 14.01 10.49
N LEU A 55 -7.55 15.15 9.84
CA LEU A 55 -6.78 15.59 8.69
C LEU A 55 -5.29 15.76 9.02
N MET A 56 -4.98 16.38 10.16
CA MET A 56 -3.60 16.57 10.62
C MET A 56 -2.85 15.25 10.80
N LEU A 57 -3.49 14.29 11.46
CA LEU A 57 -2.89 12.97 11.69
C LEU A 57 -2.72 12.20 10.39
N CYS A 58 -3.73 12.21 9.51
CA CYS A 58 -3.64 11.56 8.20
C CYS A 58 -2.51 12.13 7.35
N ALA A 59 -2.46 13.46 7.19
CA ALA A 59 -1.40 14.12 6.42
C ALA A 59 -0.01 13.85 7.02
N SER A 60 0.14 13.89 8.35
CA SER A 60 1.40 13.55 9.01
C SER A 60 1.81 12.10 8.76
N LYS A 61 0.85 11.18 8.79
CA LYS A 61 1.12 9.77 8.56
C LYS A 61 1.55 9.51 7.12
N VAL A 62 0.85 10.08 6.15
CA VAL A 62 1.18 9.95 4.72
C VAL A 62 2.53 10.59 4.41
N ALA A 63 2.81 11.79 4.91
CA ALA A 63 4.10 12.46 4.74
C ALA A 63 5.27 11.61 5.27
N SER A 64 5.08 10.91 6.39
CA SER A 64 6.10 10.01 6.96
C SER A 64 6.28 8.68 6.21
N THR A 65 5.28 8.25 5.43
CA THR A 65 5.27 6.93 4.80
C THR A 65 5.62 7.00 3.31
N THR A 66 4.90 7.82 2.54
CA THR A 66 5.04 7.91 1.08
C THR A 66 5.34 9.33 0.59
N GLY A 67 4.84 10.36 1.30
CA GLY A 67 4.88 11.73 0.80
C GLY A 67 3.98 11.98 -0.42
N ASP A 68 3.05 11.07 -0.71
CA ASP A 68 2.16 11.13 -1.88
C ASP A 68 0.78 11.68 -1.51
N LEU A 69 0.47 12.88 -2.02
CA LEU A 69 -0.78 13.57 -1.71
C LEU A 69 -2.03 12.79 -2.17
N ARG A 70 -1.92 11.96 -3.21
CA ARG A 70 -3.05 11.17 -3.71
C ARG A 70 -3.62 10.26 -2.63
N THR A 71 -2.74 9.62 -1.86
CA THR A 71 -3.16 8.73 -0.77
C THR A 71 -3.92 9.45 0.34
N VAL A 72 -3.65 10.74 0.59
CA VAL A 72 -4.44 11.53 1.57
C VAL A 72 -5.87 11.68 1.08
N PHE A 73 -6.06 12.08 -0.18
CA PHE A 73 -7.39 12.29 -0.75
C PHE A 73 -8.18 11.00 -0.91
N ASP A 74 -7.51 9.89 -1.25
CA ASP A 74 -8.15 8.58 -1.31
C ASP A 74 -8.70 8.17 0.06
N VAL A 75 -7.91 8.39 1.13
CA VAL A 75 -8.34 8.13 2.52
C VAL A 75 -9.48 9.07 2.93
N CYS A 76 -9.41 10.36 2.60
CA CYS A 76 -10.50 11.30 2.85
C CYS A 76 -11.81 10.82 2.21
N ARG A 77 -11.75 10.42 0.93
CA ARG A 77 -12.92 9.93 0.19
C ARG A 77 -13.53 8.69 0.84
N GLN A 78 -12.72 7.67 1.07
CA GLN A 78 -13.21 6.40 1.64
C GLN A 78 -13.73 6.59 3.07
N SER A 79 -13.16 7.53 3.83
CA SER A 79 -13.66 7.85 5.18
C SER A 79 -15.03 8.52 5.16
N MET A 80 -15.32 9.36 4.17
CA MET A 80 -16.66 9.93 3.99
C MET A 80 -17.69 8.86 3.60
N GLU A 81 -17.31 7.93 2.73
CA GLU A 81 -18.18 6.82 2.33
C GLU A 81 -18.58 5.98 3.56
N LEU A 82 -17.64 5.61 4.43
CA LEU A 82 -17.93 4.88 5.68
C LEU A 82 -18.73 5.71 6.70
N ALA A 83 -18.52 7.02 6.76
CA ALA A 83 -19.28 7.88 7.66
C ALA A 83 -20.75 8.01 7.23
N THR A 84 -21.04 7.86 5.93
CA THR A 84 -22.41 7.93 5.39
C THR A 84 -23.26 6.72 5.81
N ASP A 85 -22.63 5.55 5.98
CA ASP A 85 -23.31 4.32 6.41
C ASP A 85 -23.72 4.34 7.90
N SER A 86 -23.16 5.26 8.70
CA SER A 86 -23.48 5.44 10.12
C SER A 86 -24.46 6.60 10.32
N PRO A 87 -25.69 6.38 10.85
CA PRO A 87 -26.73 7.41 10.93
C PRO A 87 -26.48 8.51 11.99
N ALA A 88 -25.30 8.54 12.63
CA ALA A 88 -24.99 9.45 13.73
C ALA A 88 -23.74 10.29 13.43
N LYS A 89 -24.01 11.55 13.05
CA LYS A 89 -23.10 12.71 12.92
C LYS A 89 -22.21 12.75 11.66
N ALA A 90 -22.46 13.78 10.86
CA ALA A 90 -21.87 14.11 9.56
C ALA A 90 -20.34 14.38 9.52
N ASN A 91 -19.61 14.16 10.62
CA ASN A 91 -18.21 14.53 10.72
C ASN A 91 -17.34 13.28 10.88
N VAL A 92 -16.39 13.10 9.96
CA VAL A 92 -15.42 12.01 9.98
C VAL A 92 -14.52 12.17 11.20
N SER A 93 -14.53 11.17 12.08
CA SER A 93 -13.70 11.12 13.27
C SER A 93 -12.28 10.64 12.94
N VAL A 94 -11.33 10.96 13.83
CA VAL A 94 -9.95 10.47 13.76
C VAL A 94 -9.89 8.94 13.65
N THR A 95 -10.77 8.23 14.39
CA THR A 95 -10.76 6.77 14.43
C THR A 95 -11.17 6.17 13.10
N GLN A 96 -12.21 6.71 12.48
CA GLN A 96 -12.68 6.26 11.16
C GLN A 96 -11.62 6.48 10.08
N MET A 97 -11.00 7.66 10.07
CA MET A 97 -9.97 7.98 9.07
C MET A 97 -8.70 7.13 9.23
N MET A 98 -8.31 6.80 10.47
CA MET A 98 -7.18 5.92 10.74
C MET A 98 -7.47 4.44 10.44
N GLU A 99 -8.72 4.00 10.64
CA GLU A 99 -9.17 2.67 10.22
C GLU A 99 -9.06 2.53 8.69
N VAL A 100 -9.58 3.50 7.95
CA VAL A 100 -9.45 3.57 6.48
C VAL A 100 -8.00 3.56 6.06
N PHE A 101 -7.16 4.42 6.65
CA PHE A 101 -5.73 4.45 6.33
C PHE A 101 -5.07 3.08 6.54
N THR A 102 -5.46 2.37 7.60
CA THR A 102 -4.96 1.02 7.88
C THR A 102 -5.39 0.04 6.81
N ILE A 103 -6.65 0.06 6.38
CA ILE A 103 -7.18 -0.80 5.31
C ILE A 103 -6.48 -0.49 3.98
N SER A 104 -6.34 0.78 3.60
CA SER A 104 -5.69 1.19 2.35
C SER A 104 -4.21 0.80 2.32
N THR A 105 -3.50 0.95 3.45
CA THR A 105 -2.08 0.55 3.59
C THR A 105 -1.93 -0.98 3.65
N GLN A 106 -2.89 -1.69 4.24
CA GLN A 106 -2.89 -3.14 4.23
C GLN A 106 -3.12 -3.69 2.83
N ASN A 107 -3.97 -3.08 1.99
CA ASN A 107 -4.14 -3.53 0.60
C ASN A 107 -2.83 -3.45 -0.23
N THR A 108 -1.94 -2.49 0.06
CA THR A 108 -0.60 -2.45 -0.57
C THR A 108 0.39 -3.46 0.00
N ASN A 109 0.16 -3.97 1.22
CA ASN A 109 0.99 -4.96 1.89
C ASN A 109 0.32 -6.35 2.01
N SER A 110 -0.83 -6.57 1.36
CA SER A 110 -1.64 -7.80 1.42
C SER A 110 -1.07 -8.94 0.59
N SER A 111 0.25 -9.11 0.60
CA SER A 111 0.82 -10.46 0.43
C SER A 111 0.77 -11.27 1.74
N ASP A 112 0.58 -10.62 2.91
CA ASP A 112 0.73 -11.33 4.20
C ASP A 112 -0.57 -11.60 4.97
N HIS A 113 -1.71 -11.04 4.57
CA HIS A 113 -3.00 -11.39 5.18
C HIS A 113 -4.03 -11.88 4.15
N ILE A 114 -3.73 -13.03 3.54
CA ILE A 114 -4.79 -13.89 3.03
C ILE A 114 -5.72 -14.14 4.21
N GLN A 115 -7.01 -13.79 4.08
CA GLN A 115 -8.02 -14.16 5.07
C GLN A 115 -8.09 -15.69 5.12
N THR A 116 -7.23 -16.33 5.90
CA THR A 116 -7.15 -17.80 6.02
C THR A 116 -8.44 -18.40 6.57
N LYS A 117 -9.34 -17.57 7.09
CA LYS A 117 -10.70 -17.94 7.47
C LYS A 117 -11.59 -18.24 6.26
N SER A 118 -11.47 -17.50 5.15
CA SER A 118 -12.34 -17.64 3.97
C SER A 118 -11.87 -18.65 2.92
N LEU A 119 -10.64 -19.16 3.02
CA LEU A 119 -10.14 -20.19 2.10
C LEU A 119 -10.92 -21.52 2.24
N PRO A 120 -11.22 -22.24 1.14
CA PRO A 120 -11.66 -23.63 1.18
C PRO A 120 -10.72 -24.54 1.96
N THR A 121 -11.25 -25.59 2.60
CA THR A 121 -10.46 -26.52 3.45
C THR A 121 -9.27 -27.14 2.72
N PHE A 122 -9.42 -27.45 1.42
CA PHE A 122 -8.35 -28.03 0.60
C PHE A 122 -7.18 -27.05 0.39
N GLU A 123 -7.46 -25.76 0.17
CA GLU A 123 -6.44 -24.72 0.02
C GLU A 123 -5.66 -24.53 1.32
N LYS A 124 -6.34 -24.60 2.48
CA LYS A 124 -5.66 -24.56 3.80
C LYS A 124 -4.74 -25.77 3.98
N LEU A 125 -5.19 -26.96 3.60
CA LEU A 125 -4.38 -28.18 3.70
C LEU A 125 -3.15 -28.10 2.79
N LEU A 126 -3.30 -27.58 1.57
CA LEU A 126 -2.21 -27.38 0.62
C LEU A 126 -1.20 -26.38 1.18
N LEU A 127 -1.65 -25.24 1.68
CA LEU A 127 -0.80 -24.21 2.29
C LEU A 127 -0.02 -24.76 3.49
N CYS A 128 -0.68 -25.50 4.38
CA CYS A 128 -0.01 -26.15 5.51
C CYS A 128 1.08 -27.13 5.06
N SER A 129 0.79 -27.98 4.05
CA SER A 129 1.76 -28.93 3.53
C SER A 129 2.97 -28.26 2.86
N LEU A 130 2.75 -27.14 2.15
CA LEU A 130 3.79 -26.30 1.57
C LEU A 130 4.67 -25.66 2.63
N ILE A 131 4.07 -25.09 3.69
CA ILE A 131 4.82 -24.50 4.81
C ILE A 131 5.71 -25.56 5.49
N VAL A 132 5.19 -26.76 5.72
CA VAL A 132 5.97 -27.88 6.28
C VAL A 132 7.13 -28.27 5.34
N CYS A 133 6.86 -28.40 4.03
CA CYS A 133 7.88 -28.69 3.02
C CYS A 133 8.98 -27.62 2.97
N MET A 134 8.61 -26.34 3.05
CA MET A 134 9.53 -25.20 3.04
C MET A 134 10.35 -25.11 4.33
N ARG A 135 9.77 -25.46 5.49
CA ARG A 135 10.51 -25.54 6.76
C ARG A 135 11.51 -26.69 6.78
N ALA A 136 11.18 -27.81 6.13
CA ALA A 136 12.06 -28.98 6.04
C ALA A 136 13.22 -28.79 5.03
N ASN A 137 13.11 -27.90 4.03
CA ASN A 137 14.14 -27.68 3.02
C ASN A 137 14.85 -26.33 3.20
N LYS A 138 16.18 -26.35 3.40
CA LYS A 138 17.00 -25.12 3.45
C LYS A 138 16.95 -24.29 2.16
N LYS A 139 16.78 -24.95 1.01
CA LYS A 139 16.48 -24.28 -0.26
C LYS A 139 14.97 -24.10 -0.29
N ARG A 140 14.46 -22.86 -0.31
CA ARG A 140 13.03 -22.50 -0.35
C ARG A 140 12.35 -22.91 -1.67
N VAL A 141 12.57 -24.14 -2.11
CA VAL A 141 12.12 -24.73 -3.36
C VAL A 141 11.40 -26.03 -3.00
N CYS A 142 10.08 -26.00 -3.03
CA CYS A 142 9.25 -27.18 -2.86
C CYS A 142 8.73 -27.61 -4.24
N THR A 143 9.10 -28.80 -4.69
CA THR A 143 8.58 -29.38 -5.93
C THR A 143 7.30 -30.16 -5.64
N ARG A 144 6.40 -30.29 -6.64
CA ARG A 144 5.12 -31.00 -6.50
C ARG A 144 5.27 -32.40 -5.88
N ALA A 145 6.29 -33.14 -6.31
CA ALA A 145 6.60 -34.48 -5.79
C ALA A 145 6.95 -34.49 -4.29
N LYS A 146 7.59 -33.43 -3.78
CA LYS A 146 7.94 -33.32 -2.34
C LYS A 146 6.72 -33.05 -1.48
N VAL A 147 5.75 -32.28 -1.97
CA VAL A 147 4.49 -32.03 -1.25
C VAL A 147 3.69 -33.33 -1.11
N SER A 148 3.59 -34.12 -2.18
CA SER A 148 2.89 -35.41 -2.19
C SER A 148 3.57 -36.47 -1.30
N TYR A 149 4.88 -36.36 -1.05
CA TYR A 149 5.60 -37.27 -0.15
C TYR A 149 5.34 -36.98 1.33
N ILE A 150 5.13 -35.70 1.68
CA ILE A 150 4.94 -35.24 3.07
C ILE A 150 3.47 -35.36 3.50
N SER A 151 2.52 -35.21 2.57
CA SER A 151 1.09 -35.40 2.84
C SER A 151 0.51 -36.46 1.90
N PRO A 152 0.26 -37.71 2.40
CA PRO A 152 -0.28 -38.79 1.57
C PRO A 152 -1.69 -38.49 1.03
N TYR A 153 -2.39 -37.51 1.61
CA TYR A 153 -3.71 -37.05 1.17
C TYR A 153 -3.69 -36.36 -0.22
N PHE A 154 -2.54 -35.81 -0.64
CA PHE A 154 -2.39 -35.20 -1.98
C PHE A 154 -2.00 -36.21 -3.06
N ARG A 155 -1.84 -37.50 -2.73
CA ARG A 155 -1.47 -38.54 -3.69
C ARG A 155 -2.63 -38.97 -4.60
N PHE A 156 -3.87 -38.66 -4.22
CA PHE A 156 -5.09 -39.06 -4.94
C PHE A 156 -5.81 -37.93 -5.68
N PHE A 157 -5.42 -36.67 -5.47
CA PHE A 157 -6.07 -35.49 -6.07
C PHE A 157 -5.29 -34.89 -7.26
N ILE A 158 -4.23 -35.57 -7.71
CA ILE A 158 -3.30 -35.14 -8.77
C ILE A 158 -2.98 -36.35 -9.65
#